data_AF-A0A0E9N0Y3-F1
#
_entry.id   AF-A0A0E9N0Y3-F1
#
_cell.length_a   1.000
_cell.length_b   1.000
_cell.length_c   1.000
_cell.angle_alpha   90.00
_cell.angle_beta   90.00
_cell.angle_gamma   90.00
#
_symmetry.space_group_name_H-M   'P 1'
#
loop_
_entity.id
_entity.type
_entity.pdbx_description
1 polymer ?
#
loop_
_entity_poly.entity_id
_entity_poly.type
_entity_poly.pdbx_seq_one_letter_code
_entity_poly.pdbx_strand_id
1 'polypeptide(L)'
;MKRLLILHLVLNMAFSADAQTSLAGDYYLQGVHEVASAFRLKPDSTFEFFFSYGALDRTGTGRWSVAGGRIVFQSRPWPGSDFRLLGTDTEVPDGNGGGTGNGSGSGNSKSASQKTDNKKAPPVIIVKVEEKNTMILPFIDCYLKKGNEAVEGKMRQDGMAVFPAEKYASGLPDSLILQFRFCPERYSRFAITDPKITLYRFSIETWMPEYFFTGFSLLPLADGSALEGGHPLLEGQAFTWVREKEQ
;
A
#
# COMPACT_ATOMS: atom_id res chain seq x y z
N MET A 1 -31.98 -46.95 -37.71
CA MET A 1 -30.66 -46.47 -38.20
C MET A 1 -30.13 -45.42 -37.22
N LYS A 2 -28.85 -45.53 -36.85
CA LYS A 2 -28.02 -44.58 -36.09
C LYS A 2 -28.47 -44.19 -34.67
N ARG A 3 -28.21 -45.10 -33.73
CA ARG A 3 -27.72 -44.74 -32.39
C ARG A 3 -26.20 -44.73 -32.48
N LEU A 4 -25.52 -43.60 -32.27
CA LEU A 4 -24.08 -43.61 -31.99
C LEU A 4 -23.54 -42.27 -31.46
N LEU A 5 -22.81 -42.36 -30.34
CA LEU A 5 -21.63 -41.56 -29.95
C LEU A 5 -21.83 -40.12 -29.41
N ILE A 6 -22.14 -40.01 -28.11
CA ILE A 6 -21.50 -39.02 -27.23
C ILE A 6 -20.89 -39.81 -26.07
N LEU A 7 -19.63 -40.20 -26.21
CA LEU A 7 -18.83 -40.78 -25.14
C LEU A 7 -17.44 -40.13 -25.18
N HIS A 8 -17.02 -39.65 -24.01
CA HIS A 8 -15.71 -39.12 -23.63
C HIS A 8 -15.40 -37.64 -23.90
N LEU A 9 -15.85 -36.77 -22.98
CA LEU A 9 -15.01 -35.67 -22.50
C LEU A 9 -15.31 -35.36 -21.03
N VAL A 10 -15.11 -36.34 -20.15
CA VAL A 10 -14.98 -36.09 -18.71
C VAL A 10 -13.88 -37.01 -18.18
N LEU A 11 -12.62 -36.70 -18.49
CA LEU A 11 -11.49 -37.33 -17.82
C LEU A 11 -10.25 -36.45 -17.90
N ASN A 12 -10.24 -35.34 -17.16
CA ASN A 12 -9.00 -34.61 -16.82
C ASN A 12 -9.18 -33.70 -15.59
N MET A 13 -10.07 -34.04 -14.65
CA MET A 13 -10.23 -33.27 -13.40
C MET A 13 -9.71 -34.00 -12.16
N ALA A 14 -9.54 -35.33 -12.23
CA ALA A 14 -9.12 -36.13 -11.07
C ALA A 14 -7.61 -36.08 -10.79
N PHE A 15 -6.77 -35.72 -11.76
CA PHE A 15 -5.31 -35.74 -11.59
C PHE A 15 -4.77 -34.50 -10.86
N SER A 16 -5.50 -33.38 -10.87
CA SER A 16 -5.07 -32.14 -10.19
C SER A 16 -5.37 -32.14 -8.69
N ALA A 17 -6.46 -32.77 -8.23
CA ALA A 17 -6.84 -32.71 -6.82
C ALA A 17 -5.87 -33.46 -5.90
N ASP A 18 -5.35 -34.60 -6.37
CA ASP A 18 -4.45 -35.46 -5.59
C ASP A 18 -3.04 -34.85 -5.49
N ALA A 19 -2.50 -34.38 -6.62
CA ALA A 19 -1.25 -33.63 -6.67
C ALA A 19 -1.29 -32.34 -5.83
N GLN A 20 -2.41 -31.62 -5.86
CA GLN A 20 -2.59 -30.43 -5.03
C GLN A 20 -2.63 -30.78 -3.54
N THR A 21 -3.35 -31.82 -3.14
CA THR A 21 -3.38 -32.23 -1.73
C THR A 21 -2.00 -32.68 -1.23
N SER A 22 -1.22 -33.38 -2.06
CA SER A 22 0.13 -33.85 -1.71
C SER A 22 1.17 -32.74 -1.52
N LEU A 23 0.90 -31.52 -2.03
CA LEU A 23 1.78 -30.35 -1.91
C LEU A 23 1.37 -29.41 -0.76
N ALA A 24 0.29 -29.72 -0.03
CA ALA A 24 -0.09 -28.93 1.15
C ALA A 24 0.95 -29.09 2.26
N GLY A 25 1.37 -28.00 2.89
CA GLY A 25 2.37 -28.00 3.95
C GLY A 25 2.99 -26.63 4.18
N ASP A 26 3.89 -26.57 5.15
CA ASP A 26 4.61 -25.35 5.51
C ASP A 26 5.99 -25.36 4.86
N TYR A 27 6.31 -24.29 4.12
CA TYR A 27 7.54 -24.14 3.35
C TYR A 27 8.28 -22.88 3.81
N TYR A 28 9.47 -23.06 4.36
CA TYR A 28 10.27 -21.99 4.95
C TYR A 28 11.44 -21.63 4.04
N LEU A 29 11.64 -20.34 3.80
CA LEU A 29 12.79 -19.82 3.08
C LEU A 29 14.08 -20.24 3.78
N GLN A 30 15.04 -20.76 3.02
CA GLN A 30 16.36 -21.15 3.53
C GLN A 30 17.49 -20.35 2.87
N GLY A 31 18.62 -20.24 3.58
CA GLY A 31 19.85 -19.66 3.03
C GLY A 31 19.89 -18.14 2.93
N VAL A 32 18.91 -17.43 3.50
CA VAL A 32 18.88 -15.96 3.56
C VAL A 32 19.05 -15.51 5.00
N HIS A 33 20.12 -14.78 5.28
CA HIS A 33 20.41 -14.25 6.61
C HIS A 33 19.46 -13.09 6.97
N GLU A 34 19.10 -12.98 8.25
CA GLU A 34 18.28 -11.89 8.80
C GLU A 34 16.86 -11.76 8.20
N VAL A 35 16.40 -12.75 7.43
CA VAL A 35 15.07 -12.81 6.84
C VAL A 35 14.37 -14.06 7.33
N ALA A 36 13.12 -13.91 7.76
CA ALA A 36 12.21 -15.03 7.93
C ALA A 36 11.09 -14.91 6.89
N SER A 37 10.86 -15.95 6.10
CA SER A 37 9.71 -16.00 5.19
C SER A 37 9.20 -17.41 5.02
N ALA A 38 7.89 -17.55 4.88
CA ALA A 38 7.26 -18.84 4.71
C ALA A 38 5.96 -18.74 3.90
N PHE A 39 5.63 -19.86 3.25
CA PHE A 39 4.30 -20.15 2.72
C PHE A 39 3.71 -21.34 3.48
N ARG A 40 2.47 -21.21 3.93
CA ARG A 40 1.64 -22.33 4.36
C ARG A 40 0.61 -22.61 3.29
N LEU A 41 0.74 -23.77 2.63
CA LEU A 41 -0.20 -24.26 1.63
C LEU A 41 -1.21 -25.18 2.31
N LYS A 42 -2.47 -24.77 2.39
CA LYS A 42 -3.53 -25.58 3.02
C LYS A 42 -4.16 -26.55 2.00
N PRO A 43 -4.61 -27.74 2.44
CA PRO A 43 -5.28 -28.71 1.55
C PRO A 43 -6.55 -28.18 0.87
N ASP A 44 -7.21 -27.17 1.45
CA ASP A 44 -8.41 -26.52 0.91
C ASP A 44 -8.12 -25.50 -0.21
N SER A 45 -6.89 -25.50 -0.74
CA SER A 45 -6.41 -24.58 -1.78
C SER A 45 -6.27 -23.12 -1.34
N THR A 46 -6.24 -22.85 -0.04
CA THR A 46 -5.87 -21.53 0.50
C THR A 46 -4.42 -21.50 0.95
N PHE A 47 -3.80 -20.32 0.94
CA PHE A 47 -2.45 -20.14 1.45
C PHE A 47 -2.35 -18.98 2.43
N GLU A 48 -1.34 -19.07 3.30
CA GLU A 48 -0.83 -17.96 4.11
C GLU A 48 0.63 -17.71 3.73
N PHE A 49 1.02 -16.44 3.73
CA PHE A 49 2.38 -15.98 3.51
C PHE A 49 2.79 -15.08 4.66
N PHE A 50 4.05 -15.20 5.04
CA PHE A 50 4.70 -14.32 6.00
C PHE A 50 6.09 -13.93 5.50
N PHE A 51 6.47 -12.70 5.78
CA PHE A 51 7.81 -12.17 5.58
C PHE A 51 8.15 -11.21 6.72
N SER A 52 9.33 -11.38 7.29
CA SER A 52 9.90 -10.48 8.27
C SER A 52 11.35 -10.19 7.95
N TYR A 53 11.70 -8.90 7.99
CA TYR A 53 13.05 -8.39 7.80
C TYR A 53 13.25 -7.12 8.61
N GLY A 54 14.12 -7.17 9.61
CA GLY A 54 14.33 -6.05 10.54
C GLY A 54 13.03 -5.66 11.27
N ALA A 55 12.54 -4.45 11.02
CA ALA A 55 11.29 -3.93 11.60
C ALA A 55 10.06 -4.08 10.67
N LEU A 56 10.23 -4.68 9.50
CA LEU A 56 9.17 -4.87 8.52
C LEU A 56 8.60 -6.27 8.64
N ASP A 57 7.29 -6.35 8.93
CA ASP A 57 6.49 -7.57 8.81
C ASP A 57 5.43 -7.41 7.73
N ARG A 58 5.37 -8.37 6.80
CA ARG A 58 4.36 -8.47 5.74
C ARG A 58 3.68 -9.82 5.83
N THR A 59 2.38 -9.82 5.55
CA THR A 59 1.58 -11.05 5.48
C THR A 59 0.88 -11.12 4.15
N GLY A 60 0.41 -12.29 3.74
CA GLY A 60 -0.41 -12.41 2.53
C GLY A 60 -1.30 -13.62 2.62
N THR A 61 -2.45 -13.56 1.96
CA THR A 61 -3.38 -14.69 1.90
C THR A 61 -4.01 -14.79 0.53
N GLY A 62 -4.55 -15.96 0.20
CA GLY A 62 -5.24 -16.15 -1.06
C GLY A 62 -5.50 -17.62 -1.36
N ARG A 63 -5.61 -17.91 -2.66
CA ARG A 63 -5.72 -19.26 -3.19
C ARG A 63 -4.47 -19.66 -3.92
N TRP A 64 -4.19 -20.95 -3.90
CA TRP A 64 -3.12 -21.55 -4.68
C TRP A 64 -3.66 -22.70 -5.52
N SER A 65 -2.97 -23.02 -6.61
CA SER A 65 -3.30 -24.13 -7.51
C SER A 65 -2.06 -24.64 -8.23
N VAL A 66 -2.12 -25.87 -8.73
CA VAL A 66 -1.06 -26.42 -9.60
C VAL A 66 -1.42 -26.18 -11.07
N ALA A 67 -0.59 -25.43 -11.79
CA ALA A 67 -0.77 -25.16 -13.22
C ALA A 67 0.58 -25.22 -13.94
N GLY A 68 0.66 -26.00 -15.02
CA GLY A 68 1.90 -26.15 -15.79
C GLY A 68 3.08 -26.69 -14.97
N GLY A 69 2.82 -27.54 -13.98
CA GLY A 69 3.83 -28.07 -13.06
C GLY A 69 4.35 -27.08 -12.01
N ARG A 70 3.71 -25.91 -11.87
CA ARG A 70 4.07 -24.87 -10.89
C ARG A 70 2.94 -24.66 -9.89
N ILE A 71 3.28 -24.23 -8.69
CA ILE A 71 2.35 -23.71 -7.70
C ILE A 71 2.13 -22.23 -8.02
N VAL A 72 0.90 -21.84 -8.35
CA VAL A 72 0.52 -20.46 -8.67
C VAL A 72 -0.26 -19.87 -7.50
N PHE A 73 0.13 -18.67 -7.07
CA PHE A 73 -0.44 -17.94 -5.94
C PHE A 73 -1.25 -16.74 -6.41
N GLN A 74 -2.48 -16.61 -5.89
CA GLN A 74 -3.37 -15.52 -6.21
C GLN A 74 -4.10 -15.01 -4.97
N SER A 75 -3.87 -13.74 -4.63
CA SER A 75 -4.62 -13.02 -3.61
C SER A 75 -5.85 -12.34 -4.20
N ARG A 76 -6.69 -11.78 -3.32
CA ARG A 76 -7.62 -10.72 -3.74
C ARG A 76 -6.85 -9.56 -4.39
N PRO A 77 -7.47 -8.78 -5.29
CA PRO A 77 -6.84 -7.57 -5.80
C PRO A 77 -6.53 -6.57 -4.66
N TRP A 78 -5.43 -5.84 -4.77
CA TRP A 78 -5.14 -4.72 -3.89
C TRP A 78 -6.27 -3.67 -3.97
N PRO A 79 -6.77 -3.14 -2.83
CA PRO A 79 -7.85 -2.14 -2.83
C PRO A 79 -7.51 -0.80 -3.51
N GLY A 80 -6.25 -0.56 -3.89
CA GLY A 80 -5.83 0.61 -4.67
C GLY A 80 -5.33 1.80 -3.86
N SER A 81 -5.47 1.77 -2.53
CA SER A 81 -4.97 2.80 -1.63
C SER A 81 -4.68 2.22 -0.24
N ASP A 82 -3.51 2.54 0.33
CA ASP A 82 -3.15 2.16 1.70
C ASP A 82 -3.47 3.28 2.72
N PHE A 83 -3.85 4.45 2.22
CA PHE A 83 -4.32 5.58 3.00
C PHE A 83 -5.75 5.94 2.61
N ARG A 84 -6.50 6.50 3.56
CA ARG A 84 -7.86 7.02 3.35
C ARG A 84 -7.96 8.44 3.81
N LEU A 85 -8.52 9.29 2.96
CA LEU A 85 -8.83 10.68 3.31
C LEU A 85 -9.99 10.70 4.30
N LEU A 86 -9.74 11.22 5.49
CA LEU A 86 -10.74 11.42 6.55
C LEU A 86 -11.49 12.73 6.35
N GLY A 87 -10.81 13.75 5.82
CA GLY A 87 -11.41 15.04 5.53
C GLY A 87 -10.39 16.09 5.17
N THR A 88 -10.90 17.26 4.77
CA THR A 88 -10.12 18.41 4.35
C THR A 88 -10.56 19.66 5.09
N ASP A 89 -9.65 20.62 5.23
CA ASP A 89 -9.93 21.90 5.89
C ASP A 89 -9.19 23.06 5.22
N THR A 90 -9.65 24.27 5.51
CA THR A 90 -8.97 25.52 5.17
C THR A 90 -8.34 26.08 6.45
N GLU A 91 -7.37 25.36 7.02
CA GLU A 91 -6.60 25.84 8.17
C GLU A 91 -5.79 27.09 7.78
N VAL A 92 -6.08 28.21 8.45
CA VAL A 92 -5.20 29.38 8.52
C VAL A 92 -4.31 29.13 9.73
N PRO A 93 -2.98 28.94 9.58
CA PRO A 93 -2.12 28.83 10.74
C PRO A 93 -2.07 30.22 11.40
N ASP A 94 -2.95 30.46 12.37
CA ASP A 94 -2.84 31.61 13.26
C ASP A 94 -1.58 31.40 14.12
N GLY A 95 -0.47 31.95 13.64
CA GLY A 95 0.73 32.14 14.42
C GLY A 95 0.51 33.20 15.50
N ASN A 96 -0.39 32.99 16.46
CA ASN A 96 -0.33 33.63 17.79
C ASN A 96 -1.37 33.02 18.74
N GLY A 97 -0.96 32.02 19.54
CA GLY A 97 -1.71 31.61 20.73
C GLY A 97 -1.50 32.63 21.85
N GLY A 98 -2.17 33.77 21.77
CA GLY A 98 -2.09 34.83 22.78
C GLY A 98 -3.28 35.78 22.77
N GLY A 99 -4.14 35.69 23.79
CA GLY A 99 -4.89 36.82 24.32
C GLY A 99 -6.28 37.11 23.76
N THR A 100 -7.30 36.67 24.53
CA THR A 100 -8.45 37.45 25.02
C THR A 100 -9.02 38.62 24.21
N GLY A 101 -10.34 38.66 24.04
CA GLY A 101 -11.08 39.94 24.04
C GLY A 101 -12.36 39.99 23.21
N ASN A 102 -13.50 40.04 23.90
CA ASN A 102 -14.82 40.33 23.35
C ASN A 102 -14.90 41.70 22.64
N GLY A 103 -15.65 41.74 21.53
CA GLY A 103 -16.85 42.58 21.43
C GLY A 103 -16.73 44.09 21.20
N SER A 104 -17.17 44.47 19.99
CA SER A 104 -17.93 45.68 19.63
C SER A 104 -17.17 46.98 19.28
N GLY A 105 -17.47 47.48 18.08
CA GLY A 105 -17.01 48.78 17.59
C GLY A 105 -17.43 49.01 16.14
N SER A 106 -18.62 49.58 15.96
CA SER A 106 -19.20 50.05 14.69
C SER A 106 -18.36 51.17 14.05
N GLY A 107 -18.23 51.17 12.72
CA GLY A 107 -17.59 52.26 11.98
C GLY A 107 -17.65 52.06 10.45
N ASN A 108 -18.56 52.78 9.82
CA ASN A 108 -18.81 52.80 8.37
C ASN A 108 -17.83 53.77 7.67
N SER A 109 -17.14 53.36 6.60
CA SER A 109 -16.71 54.29 5.55
C SER A 109 -16.45 53.58 4.22
N LYS A 110 -17.03 54.14 3.15
CA LYS A 110 -16.78 53.78 1.75
C LYS A 110 -15.43 54.35 1.32
N SER A 111 -14.59 53.57 0.65
CA SER A 111 -13.72 54.12 -0.40
C SER A 111 -13.37 53.07 -1.47
N ALA A 112 -13.43 53.57 -2.71
CA ALA A 112 -12.99 53.10 -4.01
C ALA A 112 -12.31 51.71 -4.16
N SER A 113 -12.85 50.98 -5.14
CA SER A 113 -12.21 49.84 -5.81
C SER A 113 -10.83 50.21 -6.36
N GLN A 114 -9.81 49.48 -5.91
CA GLN A 114 -8.59 49.26 -6.67
C GLN A 114 -8.50 47.75 -6.90
N LYS A 115 -8.98 47.31 -8.06
CA LYS A 115 -8.92 45.91 -8.51
C LYS A 115 -7.49 45.69 -9.02
N THR A 116 -6.55 45.52 -8.09
CA THR A 116 -5.30 44.84 -8.38
C THR A 116 -5.63 43.36 -8.46
N ASP A 117 -5.24 42.70 -9.56
CA ASP A 117 -5.18 41.24 -9.63
C ASP A 117 -4.12 40.79 -8.62
N ASN A 118 -4.51 40.76 -7.35
CA ASN A 118 -3.67 40.37 -6.25
C ASN A 118 -3.57 38.85 -6.33
N LYS A 119 -2.55 38.36 -7.06
CA LYS A 119 -2.22 36.95 -7.13
C LYS A 119 -1.87 36.48 -5.72
N LYS A 120 -2.90 36.09 -4.95
CA LYS A 120 -2.78 35.65 -3.56
C LYS A 120 -1.73 34.55 -3.52
N ALA A 121 -0.72 34.73 -2.66
CA ALA A 121 0.33 33.73 -2.48
C ALA A 121 -0.32 32.35 -2.22
N PRO A 122 0.21 31.26 -2.80
CA PRO A 122 -0.34 29.94 -2.56
C PRO A 122 -0.37 29.67 -1.05
N PRO A 123 -1.43 29.05 -0.52
CA PRO A 123 -1.52 28.80 0.90
C PRO A 123 -0.58 27.65 1.27
N VAL A 124 -0.10 27.61 2.52
CA VAL A 124 0.59 26.43 3.09
C VAL A 124 -0.30 25.20 2.94
N ILE A 125 0.30 24.04 2.66
CA ILE A 125 -0.39 22.75 2.65
C ILE A 125 0.14 21.92 3.81
N ILE A 126 -0.77 21.34 4.58
CA ILE A 126 -0.54 20.51 5.74
C ILE A 126 -1.19 19.15 5.47
N VAL A 127 -0.41 18.11 5.69
CA VAL A 127 -0.86 16.73 5.59
C VAL A 127 -0.75 16.11 6.96
N LYS A 128 -1.87 15.60 7.46
CA LYS A 128 -1.98 14.94 8.75
C LYS A 128 -2.33 13.48 8.55
N VAL A 129 -1.53 12.57 9.08
CA VAL A 129 -1.87 11.15 9.22
C VAL A 129 -2.20 10.89 10.69
N GLU A 130 -3.37 10.33 10.94
CA GLU A 130 -3.86 9.94 12.25
C GLU A 130 -3.62 8.44 12.46
N GLU A 131 -2.73 8.12 13.39
CA GLU A 131 -2.37 6.76 13.75
C GLU A 131 -2.06 6.68 15.25
N LYS A 132 -2.50 5.59 15.89
CA LYS A 132 -2.22 5.32 17.30
C LYS A 132 -0.76 4.96 17.52
N ASN A 133 -0.19 4.15 16.62
CA ASN A 133 1.23 3.84 16.64
C ASN A 133 2.03 4.97 15.99
N THR A 134 2.34 6.01 16.77
CA THR A 134 3.05 7.18 16.24
C THR A 134 4.49 6.91 15.78
N MET A 135 5.06 5.77 16.19
CA MET A 135 6.42 5.36 15.79
C MET A 135 6.53 5.04 14.29
N ILE A 136 5.42 4.68 13.63
CA ILE A 136 5.44 4.36 12.19
C ILE A 136 5.32 5.61 11.30
N LEU A 137 4.84 6.72 11.86
CA LEU A 137 4.55 7.95 11.10
C LEU A 137 5.77 8.50 10.36
N PRO A 138 6.99 8.55 10.94
CA PRO A 138 8.17 9.04 10.23
C PRO A 138 8.61 8.19 9.02
N PHE A 139 8.06 6.98 8.84
CA PHE A 139 8.32 6.13 7.68
C PHE A 139 7.29 6.31 6.55
N ILE A 140 6.39 7.29 6.67
CA ILE A 140 5.49 7.68 5.61
C ILE A 140 6.17 8.79 4.80
N ASP A 141 6.52 8.46 3.57
CA ASP A 141 6.98 9.43 2.60
C ASP A 141 5.75 10.19 2.05
N CYS A 142 5.84 11.52 2.02
CA CYS A 142 4.74 12.40 1.65
C CYS A 142 5.20 13.38 0.58
N TYR A 143 4.48 13.45 -0.53
CA TYR A 143 4.85 14.32 -1.65
C TYR A 143 3.66 15.13 -2.16
N LEU A 144 3.93 16.36 -2.58
CA LEU A 144 3.04 17.13 -3.45
C LEU A 144 3.59 17.07 -4.88
N LYS A 145 2.74 16.72 -5.84
CA LYS A 145 3.12 16.63 -7.26
C LYS A 145 2.42 17.67 -8.10
N LYS A 146 3.14 18.19 -9.09
CA LYS A 146 2.63 19.02 -10.18
C LYS A 146 3.23 18.53 -11.49
N GLY A 147 2.46 17.76 -12.26
CA GLY A 147 3.01 17.00 -13.38
C GLY A 147 4.13 16.07 -12.92
N ASN A 148 5.35 16.28 -13.45
CA ASN A 148 6.53 15.50 -13.09
C ASN A 148 7.34 16.09 -11.92
N GLU A 149 7.03 17.31 -11.49
CA GLU A 149 7.69 17.92 -10.33
C GLU A 149 7.11 17.34 -9.04
N ALA A 150 7.99 17.08 -8.07
CA ALA A 150 7.61 16.60 -6.75
C ALA A 150 8.31 17.44 -5.66
N VAL A 151 7.53 17.85 -4.67
CA VAL A 151 8.02 18.44 -3.43
C VAL A 151 7.85 17.40 -2.35
N GLU A 152 8.93 17.05 -1.66
CA GLU A 152 8.88 16.16 -0.50
C GLU A 152 8.51 16.94 0.76
N GLY A 153 7.64 16.36 1.58
CA GLY A 153 7.30 16.82 2.91
C GLY A 153 7.71 15.78 3.93
N LYS A 154 8.50 16.21 4.92
CA LYS A 154 8.94 15.32 6.00
C LYS A 154 7.80 15.05 6.97
N MET A 155 7.34 13.79 7.02
CA MET A 155 6.38 13.36 8.04
C MET A 155 7.04 13.38 9.42
N ARG A 156 6.45 14.13 10.35
CA ARG A 156 6.90 14.20 11.74
C ARG A 156 6.30 13.08 12.57
N GLN A 157 6.82 12.86 13.77
CA GLN A 157 6.31 11.85 14.71
C GLN A 157 4.89 12.17 15.22
N ASP A 158 4.46 13.42 15.15
CA ASP A 158 3.06 13.80 15.40
C ASP A 158 2.15 13.55 14.19
N GLY A 159 2.66 13.00 13.09
CA GLY A 159 1.89 12.69 11.88
C GLY A 159 1.61 13.90 11.01
N MET A 160 2.29 15.03 11.20
CA MET A 160 2.15 16.18 10.30
C MET A 160 3.35 16.33 9.36
N ALA A 161 3.07 16.51 8.08
CA ALA A 161 4.00 17.05 7.09
C ALA A 161 3.50 18.44 6.66
N VAL A 162 4.38 19.44 6.70
CA VAL A 162 4.06 20.84 6.35
C VAL A 162 4.81 21.21 5.08
N PHE A 163 4.10 21.75 4.11
CA PHE A 163 4.61 22.18 2.82
C PHE A 163 4.47 23.71 2.69
N PRO A 164 5.57 24.45 2.94
CA PRO A 164 5.59 25.89 2.76
C PRO A 164 5.30 26.30 1.31
N ALA A 165 4.55 27.38 1.13
CA ALA A 165 4.05 27.87 -0.14
C ALA A 165 5.16 28.09 -1.20
N GLU A 166 6.33 28.54 -0.75
CA GLU A 166 7.49 28.78 -1.59
C GLU A 166 7.98 27.53 -2.32
N LYS A 167 7.72 26.33 -1.79
CA LYS A 167 8.16 25.07 -2.39
C LYS A 167 7.38 24.71 -3.65
N TYR A 168 6.18 25.27 -3.85
CA TYR A 168 5.33 25.08 -5.03
C TYR A 168 4.82 26.42 -5.56
N ALA A 169 5.62 27.47 -5.41
CA ALA A 169 5.29 28.80 -5.93
C ALA A 169 5.15 28.82 -7.47
N SER A 170 5.75 27.85 -8.18
CA SER A 170 5.57 27.66 -9.62
C SER A 170 4.13 27.35 -10.01
N GLY A 171 3.30 26.86 -9.07
CA GLY A 171 1.85 26.72 -9.18
C GLY A 171 1.30 25.62 -8.28
N LEU A 172 -0.02 25.59 -8.11
CA LEU A 172 -0.68 24.63 -7.23
C LEU A 172 -0.36 23.17 -7.65
N PRO A 173 -0.03 22.29 -6.69
CA PRO A 173 0.04 20.86 -6.92
C PRO A 173 -1.29 20.27 -7.42
N ASP A 174 -1.21 19.26 -8.27
CA ASP A 174 -2.38 18.50 -8.76
C ASP A 174 -2.71 17.29 -7.88
N SER A 175 -1.72 16.80 -7.12
CA SER A 175 -1.92 15.61 -6.29
C SER A 175 -0.99 15.53 -5.09
N LEU A 176 -1.48 14.79 -4.10
CA LEU A 176 -0.78 14.38 -2.89
C LEU A 176 -0.50 12.88 -2.98
N ILE A 177 0.73 12.47 -2.68
CA ILE A 177 1.15 11.08 -2.62
C ILE A 177 1.54 10.74 -1.19
N LEU A 178 1.02 9.62 -0.68
CA LEU A 178 1.47 8.99 0.55
C LEU A 178 1.99 7.59 0.22
N GLN A 179 3.17 7.28 0.72
CA GLN A 179 3.79 5.97 0.57
C GLN A 179 4.40 5.54 1.90
N PHE A 180 4.13 4.31 2.32
CA PHE A 180 4.84 3.74 3.44
C PHE A 180 6.17 3.16 2.95
N ARG A 181 7.29 3.59 3.51
CA ARG A 181 8.64 3.26 3.01
C ARG A 181 8.93 1.76 2.98
N PHE A 182 8.29 1.00 3.87
CA PHE A 182 8.42 -0.46 3.92
C PHE A 182 7.47 -1.21 2.96
N CYS A 183 6.69 -0.46 2.17
CA CYS A 183 5.86 -0.96 1.07
C CYS A 183 6.13 -0.12 -0.20
N PRO A 184 7.38 -0.11 -0.71
CA PRO A 184 7.78 0.79 -1.81
C PRO A 184 7.10 0.45 -3.14
N GLU A 185 6.49 -0.74 -3.25
CA GLU A 185 5.76 -1.19 -4.43
C GLU A 185 4.37 -0.53 -4.57
N ARG A 186 3.89 0.19 -3.55
CA ARG A 186 2.57 0.84 -3.55
C ARG A 186 2.63 2.27 -3.05
N TYR A 187 1.70 3.08 -3.52
CA TYR A 187 1.46 4.42 -3.00
C TYR A 187 -0.01 4.80 -3.17
N SER A 188 -0.50 5.67 -2.29
CA SER A 188 -1.81 6.29 -2.41
C SER A 188 -1.69 7.64 -3.09
N ARG A 189 -2.57 7.93 -4.06
CA ARG A 189 -2.65 9.22 -4.74
C ARG A 189 -4.01 9.87 -4.51
N PHE A 190 -3.98 11.14 -4.11
CA PHE A 190 -5.18 11.95 -3.91
C PHE A 190 -5.10 13.19 -4.79
N ALA A 191 -6.17 13.50 -5.51
CA ALA A 191 -6.24 14.71 -6.30
C ALA A 191 -6.39 15.93 -5.40
N ILE A 192 -5.69 17.02 -5.71
CA ILE A 192 -5.88 18.33 -5.11
C ILE A 192 -6.73 19.13 -6.08
N THR A 193 -7.98 19.37 -5.70
CA THR A 193 -9.00 19.95 -6.59
C THR A 193 -9.42 21.35 -6.19
N ASP A 194 -9.33 21.69 -4.90
CA ASP A 194 -9.63 23.05 -4.41
C ASP A 194 -8.36 23.73 -3.87
N PRO A 195 -7.88 24.81 -4.52
CA PRO A 195 -6.71 25.57 -4.06
C PRO A 195 -6.88 26.23 -2.69
N LYS A 196 -8.09 26.28 -2.13
CA LYS A 196 -8.35 26.83 -0.81
C LYS A 196 -8.08 25.83 0.31
N ILE A 197 -8.12 24.53 0.01
CA ILE A 197 -7.86 23.49 1.00
C ILE A 197 -6.38 23.51 1.35
N THR A 198 -6.11 23.66 2.64
CA THR A 198 -4.76 23.73 3.19
C THR A 198 -4.46 22.55 4.08
N LEU A 199 -5.46 21.85 4.63
CA LEU A 199 -5.26 20.69 5.50
C LEU A 199 -5.92 19.45 4.91
N TYR A 200 -5.17 18.35 4.84
CA TYR A 200 -5.66 17.03 4.44
C TYR A 200 -5.38 16.03 5.57
N ARG A 201 -6.44 15.40 6.10
CA ARG A 201 -6.36 14.41 7.18
C ARG A 201 -6.55 13.00 6.63
N PHE A 202 -5.70 12.06 7.03
CA PHE A 202 -5.68 10.68 6.55
C PHE A 202 -5.63 9.67 7.68
N SER A 203 -6.15 8.47 7.45
CA SER A 203 -5.85 7.27 8.25
C SER A 203 -5.09 6.24 7.40
N ILE A 204 -4.38 5.34 8.05
CA ILE A 204 -3.79 4.15 7.43
C ILE A 204 -4.85 3.05 7.35
N GLU A 205 -4.91 2.34 6.24
CA GLU A 205 -5.83 1.22 6.05
C GLU A 205 -5.28 -0.09 6.66
N THR A 206 -6.19 -0.93 7.15
CA THR A 206 -5.82 -2.14 7.91
C THR A 206 -5.08 -3.18 7.09
N TRP A 207 -5.20 -3.14 5.76
CA TRP A 207 -4.52 -4.04 4.84
C TRP A 207 -3.11 -3.58 4.43
N MET A 208 -2.60 -2.46 4.94
CA MET A 208 -1.26 -1.96 4.61
C MET A 208 -0.16 -3.05 4.74
N PRO A 209 -0.12 -3.90 5.78
CA PRO A 209 0.91 -4.96 5.89
C PRO A 209 0.72 -6.11 4.89
N GLU A 210 -0.47 -6.23 4.28
CA GLU A 210 -0.79 -7.32 3.35
C GLU A 210 0.03 -7.18 2.05
N TYR A 211 0.52 -8.28 1.51
CA TYR A 211 1.09 -8.41 0.19
C TYR A 211 0.08 -9.13 -0.71
N PHE A 212 -0.22 -8.53 -1.86
CA PHE A 212 -1.24 -9.02 -2.77
C PHE A 212 -0.60 -9.77 -3.93
N PHE A 213 -0.65 -11.10 -3.89
CA PHE A 213 -0.07 -11.95 -4.92
C PHE A 213 -0.87 -11.89 -6.22
N THR A 214 -0.19 -11.65 -7.34
CA THR A 214 -0.77 -11.71 -8.69
C THR A 214 0.19 -12.44 -9.62
N GLY A 215 -0.15 -13.66 -10.02
CA GLY A 215 0.65 -14.45 -10.97
C GLY A 215 2.02 -14.90 -10.46
N PHE A 216 2.28 -14.85 -9.15
CA PHE A 216 3.51 -15.40 -8.55
C PHE A 216 3.48 -16.93 -8.59
N SER A 217 4.61 -17.57 -8.85
CA SER A 217 4.67 -19.04 -8.89
C SER A 217 6.00 -19.63 -8.47
N LEU A 218 5.94 -20.81 -7.85
CA LEU A 218 7.08 -21.60 -7.42
C LEU A 218 7.06 -22.99 -8.09
N LEU A 219 8.25 -23.57 -8.29
CA LEU A 219 8.43 -24.91 -8.84
C LEU A 219 8.60 -25.91 -7.69
N PRO A 220 7.69 -26.88 -7.50
CA PRO A 220 7.93 -27.95 -6.54
C PRO A 220 9.02 -28.91 -7.02
N LEU A 221 9.86 -29.38 -6.11
CA LEU A 221 10.73 -30.53 -6.39
C LEU A 221 9.89 -31.80 -6.58
N ALA A 222 10.43 -32.77 -7.33
CA ALA A 222 9.72 -34.00 -7.68
C ALA A 222 9.29 -34.85 -6.47
N ASP A 223 10.03 -34.77 -5.36
CA ASP A 223 9.73 -35.44 -4.10
C ASP A 223 8.86 -34.60 -3.15
N GLY A 224 8.48 -33.38 -3.55
CA GLY A 224 7.69 -32.44 -2.76
C GLY A 224 8.41 -31.89 -1.52
N SER A 225 9.72 -32.09 -1.38
CA SER A 225 10.50 -31.69 -0.20
C SER A 225 10.81 -30.19 -0.14
N ALA A 226 10.75 -29.50 -1.28
CA ALA A 226 11.00 -28.07 -1.38
C ALA A 226 10.29 -27.45 -2.58
N LEU A 227 10.23 -26.12 -2.57
CA LEU A 227 9.86 -25.28 -3.70
C LEU A 227 11.04 -24.41 -4.12
N GLU A 228 11.16 -24.12 -5.40
CA GLU A 228 12.19 -23.27 -5.98
C GLU A 228 11.59 -22.12 -6.78
N GLY A 229 12.21 -20.95 -6.70
CA GLY A 229 11.81 -19.79 -7.51
C GLY A 229 12.20 -18.47 -6.89
N GLY A 230 11.52 -17.40 -7.32
CA GLY A 230 11.73 -16.06 -6.77
C GLY A 230 11.17 -15.89 -5.36
N HIS A 231 11.34 -14.67 -4.85
CA HIS A 231 10.72 -14.22 -3.60
C HIS A 231 9.87 -12.97 -3.89
N PRO A 232 8.67 -12.82 -3.30
CA PRO A 232 7.76 -11.71 -3.61
C PRO A 232 8.30 -10.32 -3.24
N LEU A 233 9.23 -10.26 -2.29
CA LEU A 233 9.76 -9.02 -1.68
C LEU A 233 11.29 -8.91 -1.65
N LEU A 234 12.01 -9.88 -2.22
CA LEU A 234 13.48 -9.84 -2.27
C LEU A 234 13.95 -9.87 -3.72
N GLU A 235 15.08 -9.22 -3.98
CA GLU A 235 15.73 -9.29 -5.29
C GLU A 235 16.40 -10.65 -5.50
N GLY A 236 16.30 -11.16 -6.73
CA GLY A 236 16.84 -12.47 -7.12
C GLY A 236 15.76 -13.44 -7.58
N GLN A 237 16.19 -14.55 -8.16
CA GLN A 237 15.28 -15.55 -8.76
C GLN A 237 15.51 -16.98 -8.27
N ALA A 238 16.54 -17.22 -7.47
CA ALA A 238 16.96 -18.55 -7.05
C ALA A 238 16.89 -18.64 -5.52
N PHE A 239 15.68 -18.83 -5.01
CA PHE A 239 15.42 -19.11 -3.60
C PHE A 239 14.84 -20.51 -3.44
N THR A 240 15.16 -21.14 -2.32
CA THR A 240 14.66 -22.46 -1.94
C THR A 240 13.80 -22.34 -0.69
N TRP A 241 12.61 -22.93 -0.76
CA TRP A 241 11.63 -22.99 0.32
C TRP A 241 11.51 -24.44 0.75
N VAL A 242 12.09 -24.79 1.89
CA VAL A 242 12.14 -26.17 2.37
C VAL A 242 10.88 -26.49 3.15
N ARG A 243 10.27 -27.64 2.85
CA ARG A 243 9.10 -28.13 3.56
C ARG A 243 9.48 -28.53 4.98
N GLU A 244 8.67 -28.14 5.95
CA GLU A 244 8.77 -28.64 7.32
C GLU A 244 8.53 -30.15 7.35
N LYS A 245 9.37 -30.85 8.12
CA LYS A 245 9.19 -32.29 8.35
C LYS A 245 8.23 -32.46 9.52
N GLU A 246 7.17 -33.23 9.33
CA GLU A 246 6.33 -33.69 10.45
C GLU A 246 7.22 -34.49 11.42
N GLN A 247 7.16 -34.13 12.71
CA GLN A 247 7.90 -34.78 13.80
C GLN A 247 7.25 -36.11 14.20
#